data_AF-A0A6G0XDK8-F1
#
_entry.id   AF-A0A6G0XDK8-F1
#
_cell.length_a   1.000
_cell.length_b   1.000
_cell.length_c   1.000
_cell.angle_alpha   90.00
_cell.angle_beta   90.00
_cell.angle_gamma   90.00
#
_symmetry.space_group_name_H-M   'P 1'
#
loop_
_entity.id
_entity.type
_entity.pdbx_description
1 polymer ?
#
loop_
_entity_poly.entity_id
_entity_poly.type
_entity_poly.pdbx_seq_one_letter_code
_entity_poly.pdbx_strand_id
1 'polypeptide(L)'
;MSSANNLQAEYQASRAQTKDWIARAKHAITVRNAAAAPTGSAQFFERFAYNYGVRHVHTNSVAPLVHMILIVGVSGITMAYLGRHRHKHAALAAKGDHHDSHHH
;
A
#
# COMPACT_ATOMS: atom_id res chain seq x y z
N MET A 1 8.76 -47.12 -16.22
CA MET A 1 7.75 -46.78 -15.20
C MET A 1 6.70 -45.91 -15.87
N SER A 2 5.42 -46.31 -15.82
CA SER A 2 4.32 -45.76 -16.62
C SER A 2 4.01 -44.29 -16.31
N SER A 3 3.69 -43.51 -17.33
CA SER A 3 3.22 -42.11 -17.24
C SER A 3 2.06 -41.92 -16.24
N ALA A 4 1.25 -42.95 -16.04
CA ALA A 4 0.17 -42.96 -15.04
C ALA A 4 0.68 -42.82 -13.60
N ASN A 5 1.82 -43.43 -13.25
CA ASN A 5 2.40 -43.33 -11.91
C ASN A 5 2.94 -41.93 -11.63
N ASN A 6 3.50 -41.25 -12.65
CA ASN A 6 3.98 -39.88 -12.54
C ASN A 6 2.81 -38.90 -12.37
N LEU A 7 1.75 -39.04 -13.17
CA LEU A 7 0.52 -38.25 -13.05
C LEU A 7 -0.15 -38.42 -11.67
N GLN A 8 -0.17 -39.64 -11.14
CA GLN A 8 -0.69 -39.91 -9.80
C GLN A 8 0.16 -39.23 -8.71
N ALA A 9 1.49 -39.27 -8.83
CA ALA A 9 2.38 -38.62 -7.87
C ALA A 9 2.23 -37.08 -7.88
N GLU A 10 2.17 -36.47 -9.06
CA GLU A 10 1.94 -35.02 -9.23
C GLU A 10 0.59 -34.59 -8.64
N TYR A 11 -0.47 -35.37 -8.86
CA TYR A 11 -1.78 -35.11 -8.28
C TYR A 11 -1.74 -35.16 -6.74
N GLN A 12 -1.08 -36.15 -6.15
CA GLN A 12 -0.95 -36.23 -4.70
C GLN A 12 -0.14 -35.06 -4.13
N ALA A 13 0.93 -34.64 -4.81
CA ALA A 13 1.73 -33.48 -4.41
C ALA A 13 0.91 -32.17 -4.46
N SER A 14 0.18 -31.95 -5.55
CA SER A 14 -0.72 -30.79 -5.70
C SER A 14 -1.82 -30.77 -4.62
N ARG A 15 -2.38 -31.93 -4.31
CA ARG A 15 -3.39 -32.08 -3.25
C ARG A 15 -2.81 -31.78 -1.86
N ALA A 16 -1.60 -32.25 -1.56
CA ALA A 16 -0.90 -31.96 -0.31
C ALA A 16 -0.64 -30.44 -0.18
N GLN A 17 -0.12 -29.81 -1.23
CA GLN A 17 0.12 -28.36 -1.25
C GLN A 17 -1.17 -27.56 -1.05
N THR A 18 -2.27 -27.98 -1.71
CA THR A 18 -3.58 -27.35 -1.56
C THR A 18 -4.10 -27.49 -0.12
N LYS A 19 -3.92 -28.66 0.51
CA LYS A 19 -4.29 -28.89 1.91
C LYS A 19 -3.53 -27.95 2.86
N ASP A 20 -2.23 -27.78 2.66
CA ASP A 20 -1.39 -26.88 3.46
C ASP A 20 -1.75 -25.41 3.24
N TRP A 21 -2.12 -25.04 2.02
CA TRP A 21 -2.62 -23.71 1.73
C TRP A 21 -3.95 -23.44 2.44
N ILE A 22 -4.90 -24.37 2.39
CA ILE A 22 -6.19 -24.25 3.11
C ILE A 22 -5.96 -24.17 4.62
N ALA A 23 -5.06 -24.98 5.19
CA ALA A 23 -4.76 -24.96 6.62
C ALA A 23 -4.21 -23.59 7.05
N ARG A 24 -3.27 -23.03 6.28
CA ARG A 24 -2.71 -21.69 6.52
C ARG A 24 -3.78 -20.59 6.39
N ALA A 25 -4.64 -20.67 5.38
CA ALA A 25 -5.73 -19.72 5.18
C ALA A 25 -6.71 -19.74 6.36
N LYS A 26 -7.11 -20.94 6.82
CA LYS A 26 -7.97 -21.10 8.01
C LYS A 26 -7.32 -20.53 9.26
N HIS A 27 -6.04 -20.84 9.49
CA HIS A 27 -5.29 -20.29 10.62
C HIS A 27 -5.25 -18.76 10.59
N ALA A 28 -4.97 -18.16 9.43
CA ALA A 28 -4.95 -16.70 9.27
C ALA A 28 -6.32 -16.06 9.57
N ILE A 29 -7.43 -16.69 9.15
CA ILE A 29 -8.78 -16.22 9.46
C ILE A 29 -9.05 -16.30 10.97
N THR A 30 -8.67 -17.41 11.61
CA THR A 30 -8.84 -17.56 13.06
C THR A 30 -8.06 -16.50 13.84
N VAL A 31 -6.79 -16.29 13.51
CA VAL A 31 -5.95 -15.24 14.13
C VAL A 31 -6.59 -13.87 13.93
N ARG A 32 -7.06 -13.55 12.72
CA ARG A 32 -7.73 -12.29 12.43
C ARG A 32 -9.00 -12.10 13.26
N ASN A 33 -9.82 -13.15 13.40
CA ASN A 33 -11.08 -13.07 14.13
C ASN A 33 -10.86 -13.01 15.66
N ALA A 34 -9.77 -13.60 16.16
CA ALA A 34 -9.38 -13.55 17.56
C ALA A 34 -8.65 -12.25 17.94
N ALA A 35 -8.15 -11.50 16.94
CA ALA A 35 -7.46 -10.23 17.17
C ALA A 35 -8.47 -9.14 17.59
N ALA A 36 -8.41 -8.77 18.86
CA ALA A 36 -9.11 -7.59 19.38
C ALA A 36 -8.52 -6.30 18.78
N ALA A 37 -9.32 -5.23 18.75
CA ALA A 37 -8.86 -3.93 18.33
C ALA A 37 -7.67 -3.47 19.22
N PRO A 38 -6.60 -2.90 18.65
CA PRO A 38 -5.50 -2.33 19.43
C PRO A 38 -6.01 -1.27 20.41
N THR A 39 -5.77 -1.44 21.72
CA THR A 39 -6.23 -0.53 22.77
C THR A 39 -5.05 0.25 23.36
N GLY A 40 -5.10 1.59 23.28
CA GLY A 40 -4.08 2.48 23.82
C GLY A 40 -3.90 3.75 22.98
N SER A 41 -3.43 4.84 23.59
CA SER A 41 -3.15 6.11 22.89
C SER A 41 -1.92 6.00 21.97
N ALA A 42 -0.92 5.22 22.37
CA ALA A 42 0.29 4.97 21.57
C ALA A 42 0.02 4.13 20.30
N GLN A 43 -1.13 3.44 20.23
CA GLN A 43 -1.50 2.53 19.13
C GLN A 43 -2.55 3.14 18.19
N PHE A 44 -2.60 4.48 18.08
CA PHE A 44 -3.59 5.17 17.24
C PHE A 44 -3.55 4.69 15.79
N PHE A 45 -2.37 4.63 15.17
CA PHE A 45 -2.23 4.21 13.78
C PHE A 45 -2.59 2.74 13.57
N GLU A 46 -2.23 1.87 14.52
CA GLU A 46 -2.60 0.46 14.50
C GLU A 46 -4.13 0.29 14.61
N ARG A 47 -4.78 1.06 15.49
CA ARG A 47 -6.24 1.05 15.64
C ARG A 47 -6.94 1.61 14.40
N PHE A 48 -6.39 2.67 13.79
CA PHE A 48 -6.89 3.19 12.53
C PHE A 48 -6.80 2.14 11.41
N ALA A 49 -5.64 1.50 11.27
CA ALA A 49 -5.42 0.45 10.27
C ALA A 49 -6.35 -0.76 10.50
N TYR A 50 -6.52 -1.20 11.75
CA TYR A 50 -7.45 -2.27 12.11
C TYR A 50 -8.89 -1.93 11.70
N ASN A 51 -9.39 -0.76 12.10
CA ASN A 51 -10.75 -0.31 11.78
C ASN A 51 -10.95 -0.15 10.26
N TYR A 52 -9.94 0.37 9.56
CA TYR A 52 -9.97 0.51 8.12
C TYR A 52 -10.01 -0.85 7.42
N GLY A 53 -9.21 -1.82 7.89
CA GLY A 53 -9.17 -3.19 7.40
C GLY A 53 -10.51 -3.92 7.57
N VAL A 54 -11.10 -3.84 8.77
CA VAL A 54 -12.43 -4.41 9.07
C VAL A 54 -13.50 -3.82 8.16
N ARG A 55 -13.47 -2.51 7.89
CA ARG A 55 -14.51 -1.83 7.11
C ARG A 55 -14.40 -2.05 5.60
N HIS A 56 -13.18 -2.08 5.05
CA HIS A 56 -12.98 -2.00 3.60
C HIS A 56 -12.17 -3.16 3.00
N VAL A 57 -11.22 -3.74 3.74
CA VAL A 57 -10.32 -4.76 3.16
C VAL A 57 -10.96 -6.15 3.24
N HIS A 58 -11.70 -6.44 4.31
CA HIS A 58 -12.29 -7.76 4.54
C HIS A 58 -13.73 -7.90 4.02
N THR A 59 -14.28 -6.86 3.38
CA THR A 59 -15.68 -6.77 2.93
C THR A 59 -15.83 -6.81 1.41
N ASN A 60 -14.81 -7.26 0.66
CA ASN A 60 -14.76 -7.22 -0.81
C ASN A 60 -14.99 -5.82 -1.41
N SER A 61 -14.69 -4.75 -0.66
CA SER A 61 -14.82 -3.39 -1.16
C SER A 61 -13.64 -3.01 -2.04
N VAL A 62 -13.91 -2.25 -3.11
CA VAL A 62 -12.88 -1.62 -3.96
C VAL A 62 -12.26 -0.38 -3.32
N ALA A 63 -12.85 0.12 -2.22
CA ALA A 63 -12.40 1.33 -1.54
C ALA A 63 -10.88 1.35 -1.23
N PRO A 64 -10.22 0.27 -0.77
CA PRO A 64 -8.78 0.30 -0.51
C PRO A 64 -7.94 0.64 -1.74
N LEU A 65 -8.32 0.12 -2.92
CA LEU A 65 -7.62 0.43 -4.18
C LEU A 65 -7.80 1.91 -4.55
N VAL A 66 -9.02 2.43 -4.43
CA VAL A 66 -9.32 3.84 -4.71
C VAL A 66 -8.53 4.76 -3.79
N HIS A 67 -8.45 4.46 -2.48
CA HIS A 67 -7.68 5.27 -1.54
C HIS A 67 -6.19 5.29 -1.88
N MET A 68 -5.61 4.15 -2.28
CA MET A 68 -4.20 4.10 -2.70
C MET A 68 -3.94 4.97 -3.93
N ILE A 69 -4.82 4.90 -4.93
CA ILE A 69 -4.73 5.74 -6.13
C ILE A 69 -4.85 7.23 -5.77
N LEU A 70 -5.78 7.59 -4.87
CA LEU A 70 -5.95 8.97 -4.44
C LEU A 70 -4.72 9.49 -3.68
N ILE A 71 -4.14 8.71 -2.77
CA ILE A 71 -2.94 9.11 -2.02
C ILE A 71 -1.77 9.34 -2.98
N VAL A 72 -1.53 8.41 -3.90
CA VAL A 72 -0.44 8.53 -4.89
C VAL A 72 -0.70 9.69 -5.84
N GLY A 73 -1.92 9.87 -6.33
CA GLY A 73 -2.29 10.97 -7.22
C GLY A 73 -2.11 12.34 -6.56
N VAL A 74 -2.64 12.52 -5.34
CA VAL A 74 -2.55 13.79 -4.60
C VAL A 74 -1.12 14.10 -4.20
N SER A 75 -0.34 13.12 -3.73
CA SER A 75 1.08 13.33 -3.41
C SER A 75 1.90 13.73 -4.65
N GLY A 76 1.65 13.09 -5.80
CA GLY A 76 2.29 13.45 -7.06
C GLY A 76 1.97 14.88 -7.51
N ILE A 77 0.69 15.29 -7.47
CA ILE A 77 0.27 16.66 -7.78
C ILE A 77 0.92 17.66 -6.83
N THR A 78 0.94 17.36 -5.53
CA THR A 78 1.52 18.24 -4.50
C THR A 78 3.03 18.44 -4.72
N MET A 79 3.77 17.37 -5.01
CA MET A 79 5.19 17.45 -5.31
C MET A 79 5.47 18.26 -6.59
N ALA A 80 4.66 18.06 -7.64
CA ALA A 80 4.79 18.85 -8.86
C ALA A 80 4.49 20.34 -8.62
N TYR A 81 3.48 20.65 -7.80
CA TYR A 81 3.14 22.02 -7.41
C TYR A 81 4.29 22.66 -6.62
N LEU A 82 4.77 22.01 -5.55
CA LEU A 82 5.86 22.52 -4.71
C LEU A 82 7.16 22.67 -5.50
N GLY A 83 7.50 21.71 -6.36
CA GLY A 83 8.64 21.82 -7.26
C GLY A 83 8.52 23.03 -8.16
N ARG A 84 7.41 23.19 -8.87
CA ARG A 84 7.16 24.33 -9.77
C ARG A 84 7.17 25.67 -9.02
N HIS A 85 6.64 25.72 -7.80
CA HIS A 85 6.63 26.93 -6.98
C HIS A 85 8.06 27.31 -6.54
N ARG A 86 8.85 26.32 -6.10
CA ARG A 86 10.27 26.54 -5.73
C ARG A 86 11.10 27.01 -6.93
N HIS A 87 10.90 26.44 -8.12
CA HIS A 87 11.60 26.90 -9.33
C HIS A 87 11.20 28.31 -9.75
N LYS A 88 9.93 28.71 -9.57
CA LYS A 88 9.50 30.10 -9.80
C LYS A 88 10.15 31.07 -8.81
N HIS A 89 10.23 30.73 -7.54
CA HIS A 89 10.94 31.56 -6.55
C HIS A 89 12.44 31.65 -6.83
N ALA A 90 13.08 30.55 -7.22
CA ALA A 90 14.48 30.55 -7.61
C ALA A 90 14.74 31.40 -8.86
N ALA A 91 13.85 31.33 -9.86
CA ALA A 91 13.94 32.15 -11.08
C ALA A 91 13.67 33.64 -10.83
N LEU A 92 12.79 33.98 -9.88
CA LEU A 92 12.55 35.36 -9.45
C LEU A 92 13.73 35.91 -8.64
N ALA A 93 14.31 35.09 -7.75
CA ALA A 93 15.53 35.45 -7.03
C ALA A 93 16.72 35.70 -7.99
N ALA A 94 16.88 34.84 -9.02
CA ALA A 94 17.91 35.02 -10.04
C ALA A 94 17.68 36.24 -10.96
N LYS A 95 16.44 36.72 -11.12
CA LYS A 95 16.13 37.95 -11.87
C LYS A 95 16.39 39.24 -11.09
N GLY A 96 16.37 39.19 -9.75
CA GLY A 96 16.64 40.35 -8.90
C GLY A 96 18.12 40.77 -8.88
N ASP A 97 19.04 39.85 -9.12
CA ASP A 97 20.49 40.07 -8.98
C ASP A 97 21.15 40.74 -10.21
N HIS A 98 20.44 40.84 -11.34
CA HIS A 98 20.97 41.40 -12.59
C HIS A 98 20.56 42.86 -12.86
N HIS A 99 19.70 43.47 -12.04
CA HIS A 99 19.21 44.83 -12.26
C HIS A 99 20.08 45.92 -11.61
N ASP A 100 21.00 45.55 -10.71
CA ASP A 100 21.85 46.49 -9.96
C ASP A 100 23.24 46.73 -10.60
N SER A 101 23.58 46.08 -11.72
CA SER A 101 24.93 46.15 -12.32
C SER A 101 25.10 47.15 -13.48
N HIS A 102 24.12 48.01 -13.76
CA HIS A 102 24.17 48.95 -14.91
C HIS A 102 24.17 50.44 -14.55
N HIS A 103 24.47 50.80 -13.29
CA HIS A 103 24.63 52.19 -12.87
C HIS A 103 26.02 52.45 -12.28
N HIS A 104 27.05 52.51 -13.13
CA HIS A 104 28.34 53.14 -12.82
C HIS A 104 28.93 53.80 -14.06
#